data_AF-A0A3A1XDY3-F1
#
_entry.id   AF-A0A3A1XDY3-F1
#
_cell.length_a   1.000
_cell.length_b   1.000
_cell.length_c   1.000
_cell.angle_alpha   90.00
_cell.angle_beta   90.00
_cell.angle_gamma   90.00
#
_symmetry.space_group_name_H-M   'P 1'
#
loop_
_entity.id
_entity.type
_entity.pdbx_description
1 polymer ?
#
loop_
_entity_poly.entity_id
_entity_poly.type
_entity_poly.pdbx_seq_one_letter_code
_entity_poly.pdbx_strand_id
1 'polypeptide(L)'
;MRKQGTRKLQSSPHYVDGRTMQYRNAQHHNQIASVAPSRRFAAILVAIIAIALLAISMFAAVSVMRSHFFNVSSKNYVSKKTVNSADVAKKLEALKKARKKQARQGIDPNSIAVKNVLSKMSLEDKVAQMFIVKPEELAGTYGTVVSSGSQMQQSFNSIPVGGIMYSRENIQNPNQTQQMISGLQSISESRVSLPSLVAVDEEGGTVARVSSNPQMGVKSSPNMKDIGATKKTRKAYKTGAYIGNYLSNLGFNVDFAPVADVITNPDNKLMIKRSFGSNASLVANMTDAFTDGLQENHVFATYKHFPGHGSTFEDSHKGATVSNQSPVALRKIDLVPFKDAIDTGVKFIMVSHVSYPKITGDDIPASMSEKIVTGLARKKLGYKGILISDSLGMGAISLRYSPGVAAITGIKAGIDILLSPANLRQAYYSVVNAVRQGDIPESRIDESVKRIIAVKLQIAQQLKSQNVKDPKITK
;
A
#
# COMPACT_ATOMS: atom_id res chain seq x y z
N MET A 1 76.03 8.33 0.50
CA MET A 1 76.21 9.70 -0.01
C MET A 1 75.32 10.66 0.80
N ARG A 2 75.99 11.61 1.48
CA ARG A 2 75.59 12.85 2.21
C ARG A 2 74.09 13.21 2.25
N LYS A 3 73.39 13.26 3.39
CA LYS A 3 73.49 14.08 4.65
C LYS A 3 72.96 15.54 4.55
N GLN A 4 71.91 15.79 5.34
CA GLN A 4 71.43 17.08 5.84
C GLN A 4 72.52 17.89 6.56
N GLY A 5 72.39 19.22 6.54
CA GLY A 5 73.23 20.15 7.31
C GLY A 5 72.44 21.34 7.88
N THR A 6 72.45 21.46 9.20
CA THR A 6 72.03 22.61 10.03
C THR A 6 73.22 23.46 10.48
N ARG A 7 73.04 24.77 10.71
CA ARG A 7 73.60 25.69 11.76
C ARG A 7 73.68 27.13 11.20
N LYS A 8 73.15 28.21 11.81
CA LYS A 8 73.23 28.90 13.13
C LYS A 8 74.23 30.09 13.15
N LEU A 9 73.68 31.26 13.52
CA LEU A 9 74.21 32.40 14.34
C LEU A 9 75.25 33.41 13.77
N GLN A 10 74.90 34.71 13.85
CA GLN A 10 75.61 35.86 14.52
C GLN A 10 75.10 37.21 13.95
N SER A 11 74.43 38.09 14.73
CA SER A 11 74.88 39.15 15.67
C SER A 11 75.14 40.54 15.04
N SER A 12 74.42 41.55 15.54
CA SER A 12 74.40 43.01 15.21
C SER A 12 75.73 43.77 15.50
N PRO A 13 75.93 45.05 15.08
CA PRO A 13 75.43 46.24 15.84
C PRO A 13 75.15 47.59 15.08
N HIS A 14 74.42 48.50 15.77
CA HIS A 14 74.39 50.01 15.84
C HIS A 14 74.49 50.91 14.57
N TYR A 15 73.82 52.08 14.40
CA TYR A 15 73.73 53.34 15.20
C TYR A 15 72.60 54.26 14.62
N VAL A 16 71.57 54.70 15.38
CA VAL A 16 71.25 56.07 15.91
C VAL A 16 71.47 57.31 15.01
N ASP A 17 70.39 58.04 14.68
CA ASP A 17 70.32 59.51 14.83
C ASP A 17 68.87 59.94 15.14
N GLY A 18 68.73 60.90 16.05
CA GLY A 18 67.46 61.45 16.51
C GLY A 18 67.45 62.97 16.41
N ARG A 19 66.25 63.57 16.35
CA ARG A 19 66.02 64.95 16.78
C ARG A 19 64.54 65.24 17.00
N THR A 20 64.23 65.65 18.22
CA THR A 20 62.96 66.13 18.78
C THR A 20 62.91 67.66 18.75
N MET A 21 61.75 68.27 18.49
CA MET A 21 60.96 69.23 19.32
C MET A 21 60.44 70.35 18.37
N GLN A 22 59.29 71.05 18.52
CA GLN A 22 58.58 71.56 19.70
C GLN A 22 57.20 72.15 19.29
N TYR A 23 56.25 72.19 20.22
CA TYR A 23 54.92 72.87 20.12
C TYR A 23 55.01 74.38 20.40
N ARG A 24 54.13 75.20 19.80
CA ARG A 24 53.63 76.46 20.40
C ARG A 24 52.31 76.96 19.79
N ASN A 25 51.33 77.20 20.65
CA ASN A 25 50.06 77.92 20.40
C ASN A 25 50.30 79.44 20.38
N ALA A 26 49.49 80.18 19.62
CA ALA A 26 49.19 81.59 19.90
C ALA A 26 47.81 81.97 19.33
N GLN A 27 46.91 82.41 20.21
CA GLN A 27 45.70 83.17 19.89
C GLN A 27 46.03 84.66 19.89
N HIS A 28 45.41 85.45 19.00
CA HIS A 28 45.15 86.88 19.24
C HIS A 28 43.86 87.33 18.52
N HIS A 29 43.00 87.99 19.31
CA HIS A 29 41.75 88.66 18.93
C HIS A 29 42.00 90.10 18.46
N ASN A 30 41.14 90.60 17.54
CA ASN A 30 40.58 91.98 17.39
C ASN A 30 40.07 92.11 15.94
N GLN A 31 38.90 92.67 15.57
CA GLN A 31 37.97 93.61 16.19
C GLN A 31 36.58 93.41 15.53
N ILE A 32 35.51 93.67 16.28
CA ILE A 32 34.10 93.59 15.86
C ILE A 32 33.67 94.94 15.29
N ALA A 33 33.22 94.95 14.03
CA ALA A 33 32.35 95.99 13.49
C ALA A 33 30.89 95.52 13.62
N SER A 34 30.07 96.25 14.37
CA SER A 34 28.65 95.95 14.57
C SER A 34 27.85 96.29 13.30
N VAL A 35 27.52 95.28 12.50
CA VAL A 35 26.55 95.41 11.40
C VAL A 35 25.19 94.99 11.93
N ALA A 36 24.27 95.93 12.05
CA ALA A 36 22.86 95.62 12.29
C ALA A 36 22.34 94.74 11.13
N PRO A 37 21.75 93.57 11.39
CA PRO A 37 21.29 92.69 10.33
C PRO A 37 20.15 93.36 9.56
N SER A 38 20.39 93.58 8.26
CA SER A 38 19.37 94.04 7.31
C SER A 38 18.16 93.09 7.30
N ARG A 39 16.99 93.56 6.84
CA ARG A 39 15.76 92.75 6.69
C ARG A 39 15.96 91.41 5.96
N ARG A 40 17.06 91.25 5.20
CA ARG A 40 17.47 90.00 4.55
C ARG A 40 18.03 88.95 5.53
N PHE A 41 18.72 89.36 6.59
CA PHE A 41 19.22 88.44 7.64
C PHE A 41 18.11 87.86 8.50
N ALA A 42 17.09 88.66 8.83
CA ALA A 42 15.91 88.18 9.55
C ALA A 42 15.12 87.15 8.71
N ALA A 43 14.99 87.36 7.40
CA ALA A 43 14.36 86.40 6.49
C ALA A 43 15.15 85.08 6.37
N ILE A 44 16.48 85.15 6.31
CA ILE A 44 17.36 83.96 6.30
C ILE A 44 17.25 83.19 7.62
N LEU A 45 17.20 83.89 8.76
CA LEU A 45 17.05 83.26 10.08
C LEU A 45 15.69 82.57 10.23
N VAL A 46 14.60 83.21 9.77
CA VAL A 46 13.25 82.58 9.75
C VAL A 46 13.22 81.36 8.84
N ALA A 47 13.88 81.41 7.67
CA ALA A 47 13.98 80.25 6.77
C ALA A 47 14.80 79.11 7.40
N ILE A 48 15.90 79.39 8.10
CA ILE A 48 16.70 78.39 8.82
C ILE A 48 15.90 77.75 9.95
N ILE A 49 15.14 78.55 10.72
CA ILE A 49 14.26 78.05 11.79
C ILE A 49 13.13 77.20 11.20
N ALA A 50 12.52 77.61 10.09
CA ALA A 50 11.48 76.83 9.40
C ALA A 50 12.01 75.49 8.86
N ILE A 51 13.23 75.46 8.29
CA ILE A 51 13.89 74.23 7.85
C ILE A 51 14.25 73.33 9.03
N ALA A 52 14.73 73.90 10.15
CA ALA A 52 15.02 73.15 11.36
C ALA A 52 13.75 72.55 11.98
N LEU A 53 12.64 73.29 12.02
CA LEU A 53 11.34 72.79 12.50
C LEU A 53 10.77 71.71 11.57
N LEU A 54 10.93 71.86 10.25
CA LEU A 54 10.58 70.82 9.28
C LEU A 54 11.43 69.56 9.48
N ALA A 55 12.73 69.69 9.70
CA ALA A 55 13.62 68.56 9.98
C ALA A 55 13.26 67.85 11.30
N ILE A 56 12.93 68.60 12.37
CA ILE A 56 12.46 68.03 13.64
C ILE A 56 11.12 67.33 13.46
N SER A 57 10.20 67.91 12.68
CA SER A 57 8.90 67.28 12.36
C SER A 57 9.05 66.01 11.53
N MET A 58 10.00 65.96 10.58
CA MET A 58 10.33 64.77 9.81
C MET A 58 10.99 63.71 10.70
N PHE A 59 11.86 64.11 11.63
CA PHE A 59 12.51 63.18 12.56
C PHE A 59 11.51 62.60 13.56
N ALA A 60 10.57 63.41 14.06
CA ALA A 60 9.45 62.96 14.88
C ALA A 60 8.51 62.04 14.10
N ALA A 61 8.17 62.36 12.84
CA ALA A 61 7.37 61.52 11.98
C ALA A 61 8.07 60.18 11.68
N VAL A 62 9.37 60.18 11.38
CA VAL A 62 10.17 58.96 11.19
C VAL A 62 10.29 58.17 12.49
N SER A 63 10.41 58.80 13.65
CA SER A 63 10.42 58.13 14.96
C SER A 63 9.07 57.50 15.29
N VAL A 64 7.95 58.19 15.06
CA VAL A 64 6.60 57.67 15.24
C VAL A 64 6.32 56.54 14.25
N MET A 65 6.73 56.68 12.99
CA MET A 65 6.61 55.64 11.97
C MET A 65 7.50 54.43 12.30
N ARG A 66 8.71 54.63 12.83
CA ARG A 66 9.59 53.58 13.32
C ARG A 66 9.02 52.90 14.56
N SER A 67 8.38 53.63 15.48
CA SER A 67 7.69 53.05 16.63
C SER A 67 6.46 52.24 16.20
N HIS A 68 5.68 52.69 15.21
CA HIS A 68 4.57 51.90 14.67
C HIS A 68 5.05 50.69 13.84
N PHE A 69 6.10 50.82 13.05
CA PHE A 69 6.65 49.72 12.25
C PHE A 69 7.39 48.67 13.10
N PHE A 70 8.09 49.06 14.17
CA PHE A 70 8.78 48.11 15.07
C PHE A 70 7.86 47.54 16.17
N ASN A 71 6.77 48.22 16.52
CA ASN A 71 5.83 47.73 17.54
C ASN A 71 4.67 46.91 16.94
N VAL A 72 4.42 47.00 15.62
CA VAL A 72 3.53 46.07 14.89
C VAL A 72 4.28 44.80 14.44
N SER A 73 5.62 44.82 14.38
CA SER A 73 6.44 43.65 14.01
C SER A 73 6.87 42.77 15.21
N SER A 74 6.56 43.15 16.46
CA SER A 74 7.01 42.40 17.66
C SER A 74 5.90 41.83 18.54
N LYS A 75 4.61 41.97 18.17
CA LYS A 75 3.47 41.35 18.89
C LYS A 75 2.79 40.17 18.19
N ASN A 76 3.39 39.65 17.13
CA ASN A 76 3.10 38.30 16.63
C ASN A 76 4.37 37.45 16.71
N TYR A 77 4.90 37.25 17.92
CA TYR A 77 5.61 36.02 18.23
C TYR A 77 4.58 34.88 18.23
N VAL A 78 4.10 34.51 17.04
CA VAL A 78 3.77 33.11 16.79
C VAL A 78 5.06 32.39 17.13
N SER A 79 5.08 31.58 18.18
CA SER A 79 6.17 30.66 18.38
C SER A 79 6.37 29.96 17.04
N LYS A 80 7.47 30.24 16.33
CA LYS A 80 7.89 29.44 15.19
C LYS A 80 8.21 28.09 15.81
N LYS A 81 7.17 27.26 15.96
CA LYS A 81 7.30 25.83 16.15
C LYS A 81 8.15 25.44 14.95
N THR A 82 9.42 25.15 15.19
CA THR A 82 10.30 24.58 14.19
C THR A 82 9.61 23.32 13.73
N VAL A 83 8.88 23.42 12.61
CA VAL A 83 8.17 22.26 12.07
C VAL A 83 9.25 21.34 11.58
N ASN A 84 9.50 20.28 12.34
CA ASN A 84 10.51 19.29 12.02
C ASN A 84 10.21 18.73 10.62
N SER A 85 11.21 18.72 9.73
CA SER A 85 11.08 18.22 8.37
C SER A 85 10.59 16.77 8.34
N ALA A 86 10.93 15.97 9.36
CA ALA A 86 10.42 14.62 9.54
C ALA A 86 8.90 14.59 9.83
N ASP A 87 8.39 15.55 10.61
CA ASP A 87 6.96 15.65 10.91
C ASP A 87 6.16 16.08 9.68
N VAL A 88 6.71 16.99 8.87
CA VAL A 88 6.10 17.37 7.57
C VAL A 88 6.04 16.17 6.64
N ALA A 89 7.15 15.44 6.48
CA ALA A 89 7.20 14.26 5.62
C ALA A 89 6.19 13.19 6.08
N LYS A 90 6.13 12.92 7.39
CA LYS A 90 5.17 11.97 7.97
C LYS A 90 3.72 12.40 7.73
N LYS A 91 3.41 13.70 7.88
CA LYS A 91 2.08 14.24 7.60
C LYS A 91 1.71 14.13 6.12
N LEU A 92 2.66 14.41 5.22
CA LEU A 92 2.45 14.28 3.77
C LEU A 92 2.19 12.82 3.38
N GLU A 93 2.97 11.88 3.90
CA GLU A 93 2.74 10.45 3.65
C GLU A 93 1.38 9.99 4.21
N ALA A 94 0.99 10.43 5.40
CA ALA A 94 -0.33 10.13 5.95
C ALA A 94 -1.47 10.66 5.05
N LEU A 95 -1.34 11.88 4.52
CA LEU A 95 -2.31 12.46 3.59
C LEU A 95 -2.37 11.69 2.26
N LYS A 96 -1.23 11.26 1.71
CA LYS A 96 -1.19 10.42 0.50
C LYS A 96 -1.93 9.10 0.73
N LYS A 97 -1.66 8.41 1.84
CA LYS A 97 -2.35 7.15 2.18
C LYS A 97 -3.85 7.35 2.38
N ALA A 98 -4.26 8.43 3.06
CA ALA A 98 -5.67 8.76 3.24
C ALA A 98 -6.39 9.00 1.90
N ARG A 99 -5.76 9.74 0.98
CA ARG A 99 -6.29 9.93 -0.39
C ARG A 99 -6.41 8.61 -1.15
N LYS A 100 -5.40 7.74 -1.07
CA LYS A 100 -5.47 6.40 -1.68
C LYS A 100 -6.58 5.56 -1.08
N LYS A 101 -6.72 5.56 0.25
CA LYS A 101 -7.80 4.86 0.95
C LYS A 101 -9.19 5.34 0.54
N GLN A 102 -9.34 6.64 0.33
CA GLN A 102 -10.55 7.22 -0.23
C GLN A 102 -10.77 6.80 -1.69
N ALA A 103 -9.73 6.84 -2.53
CA ALA A 103 -9.82 6.41 -3.92
C ALA A 103 -10.13 4.90 -4.07
N ARG A 104 -9.64 4.08 -3.12
CA ARG A 104 -9.94 2.64 -3.01
C ARG A 104 -11.17 2.36 -2.15
N GLN A 105 -11.92 3.39 -1.75
CA GLN A 105 -13.16 3.19 -1.01
C GLN A 105 -14.12 2.39 -1.90
N GLY A 106 -14.63 1.30 -1.33
CA GLY A 106 -15.59 0.45 -2.01
C GLY A 106 -16.97 0.61 -1.40
N ILE A 107 -17.87 -0.29 -1.74
CA ILE A 107 -19.15 -0.40 -1.07
C ILE A 107 -18.93 -0.78 0.40
N ASP A 108 -19.66 -0.13 1.31
CA ASP A 108 -19.63 -0.50 2.73
C ASP A 108 -20.31 -1.87 2.94
N PRO A 109 -19.62 -2.87 3.52
CA PRO A 109 -20.22 -4.16 3.89
C PRO A 109 -21.47 -4.06 4.79
N ASN A 110 -21.69 -2.93 5.47
CA ASN A 110 -22.86 -2.70 6.32
C ASN A 110 -23.97 -1.87 5.65
N SER A 111 -23.80 -1.52 4.39
CA SER A 111 -24.78 -0.76 3.61
C SER A 111 -26.10 -1.53 3.43
N ILE A 112 -27.19 -0.80 3.18
CA ILE A 112 -28.51 -1.37 2.91
C ILE A 112 -28.47 -2.31 1.70
N ALA A 113 -27.75 -1.94 0.63
CA ALA A 113 -27.61 -2.78 -0.56
C ALA A 113 -27.01 -4.16 -0.24
N VAL A 114 -25.94 -4.20 0.55
CA VAL A 114 -25.31 -5.47 0.96
C VAL A 114 -26.24 -6.29 1.86
N LYS A 115 -26.89 -5.64 2.85
CA LYS A 115 -27.86 -6.31 3.74
C LYS A 115 -29.03 -6.91 2.97
N ASN A 116 -29.54 -6.20 1.97
CA ASN A 116 -30.65 -6.68 1.13
C ASN A 116 -30.26 -7.93 0.33
N VAL A 117 -29.05 -7.97 -0.23
CA VAL A 117 -28.55 -9.18 -0.92
C VAL A 117 -28.40 -10.33 0.07
N LEU A 118 -27.73 -10.09 1.21
CA LEU A 118 -27.49 -11.12 2.23
C LEU A 118 -28.80 -11.73 2.76
N SER A 119 -29.82 -10.91 3.00
CA SER A 119 -31.11 -11.36 3.54
C SER A 119 -31.87 -12.33 2.64
N LYS A 120 -31.50 -12.40 1.36
CA LYS A 120 -32.11 -13.29 0.36
C LYS A 120 -31.33 -14.59 0.15
N MET A 121 -30.15 -14.71 0.76
CA MET A 121 -29.30 -15.89 0.62
C MET A 121 -29.67 -16.94 1.66
N SER A 122 -29.75 -18.20 1.23
CA SER A 122 -29.77 -19.34 2.15
C SER A 122 -28.43 -19.49 2.87
N LEU A 123 -28.40 -20.25 3.96
CA LEU A 123 -27.15 -20.60 4.64
C LEU A 123 -26.16 -21.27 3.69
N GLU A 124 -26.66 -22.17 2.84
CA GLU A 124 -25.92 -22.88 1.79
C GLU A 124 -25.24 -21.91 0.83
N ASP A 125 -25.99 -20.96 0.29
CA ASP A 125 -25.46 -19.96 -0.64
C ASP A 125 -24.43 -19.06 0.08
N LYS A 126 -24.69 -18.66 1.33
CA LYS A 126 -23.74 -17.88 2.14
C LYS A 126 -22.42 -18.62 2.32
N VAL A 127 -22.47 -19.90 2.70
CA VAL A 127 -21.27 -20.72 2.88
C VAL A 127 -20.56 -20.93 1.55
N ALA A 128 -21.28 -21.18 0.45
CA ALA A 128 -20.68 -21.34 -0.88
C ALA A 128 -19.92 -20.08 -1.32
N GLN A 129 -20.46 -18.89 -1.05
CA GLN A 129 -19.78 -17.62 -1.35
C GLN A 129 -18.43 -17.44 -0.64
N MET A 130 -18.13 -18.21 0.41
CA MET A 130 -16.84 -18.20 1.11
C MET A 130 -15.77 -19.08 0.43
N PHE A 131 -16.02 -19.62 -0.76
CA PHE A 131 -15.03 -20.41 -1.50
C PHE A 131 -14.60 -19.73 -2.80
N ILE A 132 -13.30 -19.76 -3.07
CA ILE A 132 -12.75 -19.61 -4.42
C ILE A 132 -12.09 -20.93 -4.78
N VAL A 133 -12.44 -21.51 -5.92
CA VAL A 133 -11.98 -22.86 -6.33
C VAL A 133 -11.48 -22.85 -7.76
N LYS A 134 -10.83 -23.93 -8.18
CA LYS A 134 -10.50 -24.12 -9.59
C LYS A 134 -11.71 -24.60 -10.38
N PRO A 135 -11.77 -24.37 -11.71
CA PRO A 135 -12.86 -24.85 -12.55
C PRO A 135 -13.16 -26.34 -12.39
N GLU A 136 -12.13 -27.18 -12.41
CA GLU A 136 -12.24 -28.64 -12.29
C GLU A 136 -12.72 -29.11 -10.91
N GLU A 137 -12.35 -28.39 -9.84
CA GLU A 137 -12.80 -28.66 -8.46
C GLU A 137 -14.32 -28.44 -8.33
N LEU A 138 -14.85 -27.38 -8.95
CA LEU A 138 -16.29 -27.12 -8.96
C LEU A 138 -17.02 -28.10 -9.89
N ALA A 139 -16.51 -28.29 -11.11
CA ALA A 139 -17.11 -29.18 -12.11
C ALA A 139 -17.09 -30.66 -11.67
N GLY A 140 -16.27 -31.02 -10.69
CA GLY A 140 -16.15 -32.37 -10.15
C GLY A 140 -15.46 -33.33 -11.10
N THR A 141 -14.46 -32.84 -11.85
CA THR A 141 -13.72 -33.62 -12.85
C THR A 141 -12.23 -33.62 -12.54
N TYR A 142 -11.52 -34.66 -13.00
CA TYR A 142 -10.06 -34.72 -12.97
C TYR A 142 -9.43 -34.03 -14.18
N GLY A 143 -10.19 -33.82 -15.25
CA GLY A 143 -9.72 -33.20 -16.48
C GLY A 143 -9.71 -31.67 -16.40
N THR A 144 -8.78 -31.05 -17.12
CA THR A 144 -8.74 -29.60 -17.26
C THR A 144 -10.03 -29.08 -17.88
N VAL A 145 -10.67 -28.13 -17.21
CA VAL A 145 -11.84 -27.43 -17.75
C VAL A 145 -11.39 -26.19 -18.50
N VAL A 146 -11.84 -26.05 -19.76
CA VAL A 146 -11.50 -24.93 -20.65
C VAL A 146 -12.74 -24.19 -21.19
N SER A 147 -13.92 -24.48 -20.66
CA SER A 147 -15.16 -23.80 -21.02
C SER A 147 -16.18 -23.80 -19.88
N SER A 148 -17.10 -22.82 -19.89
CA SER A 148 -18.20 -22.71 -18.92
C SER A 148 -19.51 -23.22 -19.53
N GLY A 149 -19.56 -24.52 -19.86
CA GLY A 149 -20.72 -25.18 -20.44
C GLY A 149 -21.76 -25.66 -19.42
N SER A 150 -22.65 -26.56 -19.84
CA SER A 150 -23.74 -27.12 -19.02
C SER A 150 -23.26 -27.76 -17.70
N GLN A 151 -22.14 -28.48 -17.71
CA GLN A 151 -21.55 -29.08 -16.51
C GLN A 151 -21.16 -28.02 -15.47
N MET A 152 -20.54 -26.93 -15.92
CA MET A 152 -20.17 -25.81 -15.04
C MET A 152 -21.42 -25.14 -14.47
N GLN A 153 -22.44 -24.91 -15.31
CA GLN A 153 -23.72 -24.36 -14.87
C GLN A 153 -24.41 -25.23 -13.83
N GLN A 154 -24.50 -26.55 -14.04
CA GLN A 154 -25.10 -27.48 -13.09
C GLN A 154 -24.34 -27.49 -11.75
N SER A 155 -23.01 -27.50 -11.83
CA SER A 155 -22.15 -27.53 -10.65
C SER A 155 -22.24 -26.24 -9.85
N PHE A 156 -22.21 -25.08 -10.52
CA PHE A 156 -22.37 -23.78 -9.90
C PHE A 156 -23.78 -23.60 -9.31
N ASN A 157 -24.83 -24.09 -9.97
CA ASN A 157 -26.19 -24.05 -9.42
C ASN A 157 -26.31 -24.85 -8.11
N SER A 158 -25.52 -25.91 -7.97
CA SER A 158 -25.48 -26.76 -6.78
C SER A 158 -24.66 -26.16 -5.64
N ILE A 159 -23.51 -25.55 -5.95
CA ILE A 159 -22.62 -24.88 -4.99
C ILE A 159 -22.20 -23.54 -5.63
N PRO A 160 -22.97 -22.46 -5.43
CA PRO A 160 -22.69 -21.18 -6.06
C PRO A 160 -21.52 -20.50 -5.35
N VAL A 161 -20.30 -20.88 -5.74
CA VAL A 161 -19.07 -20.41 -5.08
C VAL A 161 -18.88 -18.90 -5.22
N GLY A 162 -18.08 -18.34 -4.31
CA GLY A 162 -17.72 -16.92 -4.32
C GLY A 162 -16.88 -16.53 -5.53
N GLY A 163 -16.05 -17.45 -6.01
CA GLY A 163 -15.25 -17.21 -7.21
C GLY A 163 -14.57 -18.43 -7.77
N ILE A 164 -13.90 -18.21 -8.90
CA ILE A 164 -13.07 -19.20 -9.58
C ILE A 164 -11.68 -18.62 -9.80
N MET A 165 -10.66 -19.41 -9.47
CA MET A 165 -9.26 -19.13 -9.78
C MET A 165 -8.82 -19.97 -10.99
N TYR A 166 -8.32 -19.32 -12.02
CA TYR A 166 -7.84 -19.99 -13.23
C TYR A 166 -6.35 -20.30 -13.13
N SER A 167 -6.00 -21.53 -13.47
CA SER A 167 -4.63 -22.00 -13.63
C SER A 167 -4.19 -21.88 -15.09
N ARG A 168 -2.90 -22.13 -15.37
CA ARG A 168 -2.33 -22.01 -16.71
C ARG A 168 -3.06 -22.92 -17.71
N GLU A 169 -3.46 -24.09 -17.26
CA GLU A 169 -4.11 -25.13 -18.05
C GLU A 169 -5.51 -24.70 -18.52
N ASN A 170 -6.19 -23.81 -17.78
CA ASN A 170 -7.50 -23.30 -18.17
C ASN A 170 -7.43 -22.17 -19.24
N ILE A 171 -6.25 -21.57 -19.43
CA ILE A 171 -6.03 -20.35 -20.22
C ILE A 171 -5.31 -20.72 -21.54
N GLN A 172 -6.07 -20.90 -22.62
CA GLN A 172 -5.55 -21.39 -23.90
C GLN A 172 -5.22 -20.25 -24.86
N ASN A 173 -6.17 -19.34 -25.09
CA ASN A 173 -5.99 -18.16 -25.93
C ASN A 173 -6.99 -17.06 -25.52
N PRO A 174 -6.87 -15.81 -26.01
CA PRO A 174 -7.73 -14.71 -25.58
C PRO A 174 -9.23 -14.99 -25.78
N ASN A 175 -9.63 -15.46 -26.96
CA ASN A 175 -11.04 -15.71 -27.29
C ASN A 175 -11.64 -16.80 -26.39
N GLN A 176 -10.96 -17.93 -26.24
CA GLN A 176 -11.41 -19.01 -25.36
C GLN A 176 -11.51 -18.55 -23.91
N THR A 177 -10.51 -17.81 -23.42
CA THR A 177 -10.47 -17.33 -22.03
C THR A 177 -11.61 -16.35 -21.75
N GLN A 178 -11.84 -15.40 -22.65
CA GLN A 178 -12.95 -14.44 -22.55
C GLN A 178 -14.31 -15.14 -22.57
N GLN A 179 -14.52 -16.11 -23.46
CA GLN A 179 -15.77 -16.89 -23.53
C GLN A 179 -15.99 -17.73 -22.26
N MET A 180 -14.94 -18.34 -21.72
CA MET A 180 -15.03 -19.11 -20.49
C MET A 180 -15.38 -18.22 -19.30
N ILE A 181 -14.76 -17.04 -19.18
CA ILE A 181 -15.01 -16.10 -18.09
C ILE A 181 -16.39 -15.45 -18.22
N SER A 182 -16.80 -15.01 -19.42
CA SER A 182 -18.12 -14.43 -19.64
C SER A 182 -19.24 -15.43 -19.39
N GLY A 183 -19.07 -16.69 -19.80
CA GLY A 183 -19.99 -17.78 -19.48
C GLY A 183 -20.15 -17.99 -17.97
N LEU A 184 -19.04 -17.97 -17.22
CA LEU A 184 -19.07 -18.05 -15.75
C LEU A 184 -19.80 -16.85 -15.13
N GLN A 185 -19.57 -15.63 -15.63
CA GLN A 185 -20.26 -14.44 -15.13
C GLN A 185 -21.78 -14.55 -15.36
N SER A 186 -22.23 -14.97 -16.54
CA SER A 186 -23.65 -15.19 -16.84
C SER A 186 -24.28 -16.23 -15.91
N ILE A 187 -23.57 -17.33 -15.62
CA ILE A 187 -24.03 -18.35 -14.67
C ILE A 187 -24.16 -17.75 -13.26
N SER A 188 -23.16 -17.00 -12.79
CA SER A 188 -23.18 -16.38 -11.46
C SER A 188 -24.29 -15.34 -11.32
N GLU A 189 -24.44 -14.46 -12.31
CA GLU A 189 -25.48 -13.43 -12.31
C GLU A 189 -26.89 -14.05 -12.32
N SER A 190 -27.13 -15.09 -13.12
CA SER A 190 -28.42 -15.77 -13.16
C SER A 190 -28.75 -16.53 -11.86
N ARG A 191 -27.76 -17.14 -11.20
CA ARG A 191 -27.98 -17.97 -10.00
C ARG A 191 -28.00 -17.20 -8.68
N VAL A 192 -27.17 -16.16 -8.52
CA VAL A 192 -27.05 -15.42 -7.25
C VAL A 192 -27.13 -13.89 -7.41
N SER A 193 -27.43 -13.38 -8.62
CA SER A 193 -27.55 -11.93 -8.88
C SER A 193 -26.30 -11.12 -8.51
N LEU A 194 -25.14 -11.77 -8.51
CA LEU A 194 -23.84 -11.18 -8.25
C LEU A 194 -22.84 -11.72 -9.27
N PRO A 195 -21.86 -10.89 -9.69
CA PRO A 195 -20.75 -11.41 -10.49
C PRO A 195 -19.89 -12.36 -9.65
N SER A 196 -19.18 -13.25 -10.35
CA SER A 196 -18.17 -14.12 -9.76
C SER A 196 -16.86 -13.34 -9.54
N LEU A 197 -16.13 -13.67 -8.47
CA LEU A 197 -14.71 -13.28 -8.37
C LEU A 197 -13.92 -14.18 -9.33
N VAL A 198 -13.26 -13.59 -10.31
CA VAL A 198 -12.51 -14.28 -11.36
C VAL A 198 -11.05 -13.95 -11.14
N ALA A 199 -10.32 -14.92 -10.58
CA ALA A 199 -8.98 -14.74 -10.05
C ALA A 199 -7.91 -15.47 -10.87
N VAL A 200 -6.68 -14.98 -10.80
CA VAL A 200 -5.48 -15.60 -11.39
C VAL A 200 -4.24 -15.22 -10.59
N ASP A 201 -3.17 -16.01 -10.68
CA ASP A 201 -1.83 -15.64 -10.19
C ASP A 201 -1.00 -15.04 -11.33
N GLU A 202 -1.07 -13.72 -11.53
CA GLU A 202 -0.32 -13.03 -12.56
C GLU A 202 0.68 -12.02 -11.96
N GLU A 203 1.63 -12.52 -11.16
CA GLU A 203 2.68 -11.69 -10.53
C GLU A 203 3.63 -11.08 -11.57
N GLY A 204 3.83 -11.77 -12.69
CA GLY A 204 4.92 -11.54 -13.64
C GLY A 204 6.12 -12.44 -13.34
N GLY A 205 7.10 -12.42 -14.25
CA GLY A 205 8.30 -13.25 -14.14
C GLY A 205 7.97 -14.73 -14.09
N THR A 206 8.48 -15.43 -13.06
CA THR A 206 8.31 -16.88 -12.91
C THR A 206 6.91 -17.31 -12.49
N VAL A 207 6.06 -16.40 -12.00
CA VAL A 207 4.68 -16.70 -11.62
C VAL A 207 3.75 -15.85 -12.48
N ALA A 208 3.37 -16.44 -13.61
CA ALA A 208 2.43 -15.89 -14.56
C ALA A 208 1.64 -17.06 -15.15
N ARG A 209 0.32 -16.98 -15.21
CA ARG A 209 -0.53 -17.98 -15.88
C ARG A 209 -0.82 -17.53 -17.31
N VAL A 210 -1.26 -16.28 -17.49
CA VAL A 210 -1.59 -15.66 -18.77
C VAL A 210 -0.34 -15.42 -19.61
N SER A 211 0.58 -14.58 -19.13
CA SER A 211 1.73 -14.14 -19.94
C SER A 211 2.82 -15.20 -20.13
N SER A 212 2.65 -16.36 -19.49
CA SER A 212 3.48 -17.53 -19.72
C SER A 212 3.04 -18.36 -20.93
N ASN A 213 1.81 -18.19 -21.41
CA ASN A 213 1.29 -18.88 -22.58
C ASN A 213 1.50 -18.01 -23.84
N PRO A 214 2.35 -18.43 -24.80
CA PRO A 214 2.60 -17.67 -26.03
C PRO A 214 1.34 -17.40 -26.86
N GLN A 215 0.33 -18.27 -26.79
CA GLN A 215 -0.94 -18.10 -27.52
C GLN A 215 -1.77 -16.92 -27.00
N MET A 216 -1.46 -16.37 -25.82
CA MET A 216 -2.10 -15.17 -25.29
C MET A 216 -1.63 -13.89 -26.00
N GLY A 217 -0.50 -13.92 -26.72
CA GLY A 217 0.01 -12.77 -27.46
C GLY A 217 0.40 -11.58 -26.58
N VAL A 218 0.59 -11.79 -25.27
CA VAL A 218 1.06 -10.76 -24.33
C VAL A 218 2.51 -10.99 -23.95
N LYS A 219 3.24 -9.90 -23.67
CA LYS A 219 4.65 -9.98 -23.29
C LYS A 219 4.78 -10.29 -21.80
N SER A 220 5.70 -11.20 -21.44
CA SER A 220 5.99 -11.47 -20.03
C SER A 220 6.59 -10.25 -19.34
N SER A 221 6.11 -9.97 -18.12
CA SER A 221 6.71 -8.97 -17.23
C SER A 221 7.92 -9.54 -16.50
N PRO A 222 8.90 -8.70 -16.05
CA PRO A 222 10.01 -9.17 -15.23
C PRO A 222 9.56 -9.72 -13.87
N ASN A 223 10.44 -10.45 -13.18
CA ASN A 223 10.19 -10.79 -11.79
C ASN A 223 10.13 -9.52 -10.93
N MET A 224 9.33 -9.55 -9.87
CA MET A 224 9.29 -8.43 -8.92
C MET A 224 10.66 -8.14 -8.30
N LYS A 225 11.55 -9.13 -8.13
CA LYS A 225 12.94 -8.91 -7.72
C LYS A 225 13.68 -7.97 -8.66
N ASP A 226 13.53 -8.17 -9.97
CA ASP A 226 14.24 -7.41 -10.99
C ASP A 226 13.71 -5.97 -11.04
N ILE A 227 12.40 -5.79 -10.84
CA ILE A 227 11.78 -4.46 -10.68
C ILE A 227 12.27 -3.79 -9.39
N GLY A 228 12.30 -4.57 -8.29
CA GLY A 228 12.80 -4.20 -6.97
C GLY A 228 14.20 -3.64 -6.98
N ALA A 229 15.12 -4.34 -7.66
CA ALA A 229 16.51 -3.95 -7.82
C ALA A 229 16.69 -2.55 -8.45
N THR A 230 15.72 -2.09 -9.25
CA THR A 230 15.78 -0.76 -9.84
C THR A 230 15.51 0.37 -8.84
N LYS A 231 14.89 0.07 -7.69
CA LYS A 231 14.42 1.04 -6.69
C LYS A 231 13.47 2.11 -7.22
N LYS A 232 12.90 1.93 -8.43
CA LYS A 232 12.00 2.87 -9.09
C LYS A 232 10.56 2.40 -8.96
N THR A 233 9.82 2.92 -7.98
CA THR A 233 8.40 2.61 -7.73
C THR A 233 7.51 2.79 -8.97
N ARG A 234 7.83 3.77 -9.84
CA ARG A 234 7.11 3.97 -11.10
C ARG A 234 7.19 2.76 -12.04
N LYS A 235 8.26 1.95 -11.97
CA LYS A 235 8.34 0.69 -12.75
C LYS A 235 7.34 -0.34 -12.22
N ALA A 236 7.22 -0.49 -10.91
CA ALA A 236 6.22 -1.38 -10.30
C ALA A 236 4.79 -0.97 -10.69
N TYR A 237 4.48 0.33 -10.67
CA TYR A 237 3.20 0.86 -11.17
C TYR A 237 2.96 0.52 -12.65
N LYS A 238 3.95 0.77 -13.53
CA LYS A 238 3.80 0.47 -14.97
C LYS A 238 3.61 -1.03 -15.22
N THR A 239 4.28 -1.89 -14.45
CA THR A 239 4.08 -3.33 -14.53
C THR A 239 2.68 -3.73 -14.08
N GLY A 240 2.21 -3.25 -12.93
CA GLY A 240 0.85 -3.51 -12.45
C GLY A 240 -0.21 -2.99 -13.42
N ALA A 241 -0.01 -1.82 -14.03
CA ALA A 241 -0.93 -1.27 -15.04
C ALA A 241 -0.95 -2.10 -16.33
N TYR A 242 0.21 -2.56 -16.78
CA TYR A 242 0.29 -3.44 -17.95
C TYR A 242 -0.41 -4.78 -17.70
N ILE A 243 -0.18 -5.39 -16.53
CA ILE A 243 -0.83 -6.64 -16.12
C ILE A 243 -2.34 -6.45 -15.97
N GLY A 244 -2.76 -5.44 -15.21
CA GLY A 244 -4.17 -5.12 -15.00
C GLY A 244 -4.91 -4.89 -16.31
N ASN A 245 -4.27 -4.26 -17.31
CA ASN A 245 -4.89 -4.01 -18.60
C ASN A 245 -5.28 -5.29 -19.33
N TYR A 246 -4.34 -6.22 -19.55
CA TYR A 246 -4.69 -7.45 -20.27
C TYR A 246 -5.56 -8.39 -19.42
N LEU A 247 -5.42 -8.39 -18.09
CA LEU A 247 -6.30 -9.15 -17.21
C LEU A 247 -7.75 -8.67 -17.31
N SER A 248 -7.97 -7.35 -17.22
CA SER A 248 -9.30 -6.76 -17.38
C SER A 248 -9.89 -7.05 -18.75
N ASN A 249 -9.09 -6.99 -19.83
CA ASN A 249 -9.56 -7.29 -21.18
C ASN A 249 -10.00 -8.76 -21.34
N LEU A 250 -9.44 -9.68 -20.56
CA LEU A 250 -9.84 -11.08 -20.53
C LEU A 250 -11.05 -11.34 -19.62
N GLY A 251 -11.42 -10.37 -18.77
CA GLY A 251 -12.54 -10.47 -17.81
C GLY A 251 -12.13 -10.87 -16.39
N PHE A 252 -10.83 -10.97 -16.09
CA PHE A 252 -10.35 -11.15 -14.72
C PHE A 252 -10.62 -9.88 -13.91
N ASN A 253 -11.03 -10.05 -12.65
CA ASN A 253 -11.33 -8.93 -11.75
C ASN A 253 -10.57 -9.02 -10.42
N VAL A 254 -9.86 -10.12 -10.17
CA VAL A 254 -8.94 -10.26 -9.03
C VAL A 254 -7.62 -10.81 -9.56
N ASP A 255 -6.51 -10.20 -9.14
CA ASP A 255 -5.18 -10.78 -9.30
C ASP A 255 -4.63 -11.12 -7.92
N PHE A 256 -4.08 -12.31 -7.78
CA PHE A 256 -3.36 -12.74 -6.59
C PHE A 256 -1.94 -12.18 -6.60
N ALA A 257 -1.83 -10.87 -6.78
CA ALA A 257 -0.61 -10.08 -6.73
C ALA A 257 -0.93 -8.68 -6.17
N PRO A 258 0.04 -7.97 -5.58
CA PRO A 258 1.47 -8.29 -5.54
C PRO A 258 1.90 -9.15 -4.35
N VAL A 259 3.07 -9.77 -4.50
CA VAL A 259 3.80 -10.36 -3.37
C VAL A 259 4.38 -9.24 -2.50
N ALA A 260 3.99 -9.25 -1.24
CA ALA A 260 4.33 -8.28 -0.21
C ALA A 260 5.33 -8.81 0.83
N ASP A 261 5.83 -10.01 0.64
CA ASP A 261 6.85 -10.61 1.51
C ASP A 261 8.17 -9.85 1.41
N VAL A 262 8.81 -9.61 2.55
CA VAL A 262 10.15 -8.99 2.63
C VAL A 262 11.19 -10.08 2.82
N ILE A 263 12.16 -10.19 1.91
CA ILE A 263 13.20 -11.22 1.98
C ILE A 263 14.15 -10.90 3.13
N THR A 264 14.05 -11.66 4.21
CA THR A 264 14.99 -11.62 5.34
C THR A 264 15.90 -12.85 5.35
N ASN A 265 15.44 -13.95 4.75
CA ASN A 265 16.26 -15.12 4.48
C ASN A 265 16.70 -15.15 3.00
N PRO A 266 17.99 -14.94 2.69
CA PRO A 266 18.47 -14.99 1.31
C PRO A 266 18.38 -16.39 0.68
N ASP A 267 18.27 -17.45 1.47
CA ASP A 267 18.16 -18.83 0.97
C ASP A 267 16.72 -19.25 0.63
N ASN A 268 15.75 -18.34 0.81
CA ASN A 268 14.36 -18.59 0.44
C ASN A 268 14.18 -18.62 -1.09
N LYS A 269 14.44 -19.77 -1.69
CA LYS A 269 14.37 -20.00 -3.15
C LYS A 269 12.96 -19.77 -3.72
N LEU A 270 11.92 -19.98 -2.91
CA LEU A 270 10.53 -19.78 -3.31
C LEU A 270 10.23 -18.29 -3.52
N MET A 271 10.64 -17.43 -2.58
CA MET A 271 10.24 -16.03 -2.54
C MET A 271 11.24 -15.08 -3.19
N ILE A 272 12.52 -15.45 -3.30
CA ILE A 272 13.58 -14.51 -3.68
C ILE A 272 13.37 -13.81 -5.02
N LYS A 273 12.77 -14.51 -6.01
CA LYS A 273 12.41 -13.91 -7.31
C LYS A 273 11.10 -13.12 -7.24
N ARG A 274 10.17 -13.59 -6.41
CA ARG A 274 8.78 -13.10 -6.34
C ARG A 274 8.62 -11.83 -5.49
N SER A 275 9.55 -11.54 -4.58
CA SER A 275 9.53 -10.32 -3.77
C SER A 275 10.26 -9.15 -4.44
N PHE A 276 9.81 -7.92 -4.18
CA PHE A 276 10.53 -6.69 -4.56
C PHE A 276 11.86 -6.48 -3.79
N GLY A 277 12.16 -7.27 -2.77
CA GLY A 277 13.48 -7.29 -2.13
C GLY A 277 13.46 -7.43 -0.61
N SER A 278 14.54 -6.98 0.02
CA SER A 278 14.81 -7.18 1.46
C SER A 278 14.59 -5.93 2.32
N ASN A 279 14.30 -4.77 1.71
CA ASN A 279 14.01 -3.54 2.44
C ASN A 279 12.49 -3.36 2.59
N ALA A 280 12.00 -3.37 3.83
CA ALA A 280 10.57 -3.33 4.13
C ALA A 280 9.83 -2.11 3.56
N SER A 281 10.43 -0.92 3.63
CA SER A 281 9.83 0.30 3.08
C SER A 281 9.82 0.30 1.54
N LEU A 282 10.87 -0.24 0.91
CA LEU A 282 10.91 -0.40 -0.54
C LEU A 282 9.83 -1.35 -1.03
N VAL A 283 9.70 -2.52 -0.38
CA VAL A 283 8.67 -3.51 -0.70
C VAL A 283 7.28 -2.88 -0.58
N ALA A 284 6.97 -2.23 0.55
CA ALA A 284 5.69 -1.54 0.75
C ALA A 284 5.38 -0.52 -0.37
N ASN A 285 6.35 0.33 -0.71
CA ASN A 285 6.15 1.33 -1.76
C ASN A 285 5.97 0.71 -3.16
N MET A 286 6.64 -0.41 -3.46
CA MET A 286 6.51 -1.09 -4.75
C MET A 286 5.22 -1.90 -4.86
N THR A 287 4.80 -2.59 -3.80
CA THR A 287 3.51 -3.28 -3.77
C THR A 287 2.36 -2.29 -3.90
N ASP A 288 2.43 -1.14 -3.24
CA ASP A 288 1.40 -0.11 -3.32
C ASP A 288 1.32 0.51 -4.72
N ALA A 289 2.48 0.77 -5.35
CA ALA A 289 2.55 1.24 -6.72
C ALA A 289 2.01 0.22 -7.73
N PHE A 290 2.37 -1.07 -7.61
CA PHE A 290 1.83 -2.15 -8.44
C PHE A 290 0.30 -2.24 -8.31
N THR A 291 -0.19 -2.11 -7.08
CA THR A 291 -1.62 -2.11 -6.76
C THR A 291 -2.38 -0.96 -7.41
N ASP A 292 -1.79 0.25 -7.43
CA ASP A 292 -2.38 1.39 -8.16
C ASP A 292 -2.56 1.04 -9.64
N GLY A 293 -1.56 0.41 -10.26
CA GLY A 293 -1.63 0.02 -11.68
C GLY A 293 -2.73 -1.03 -11.97
N LEU A 294 -2.83 -2.08 -11.14
CA LEU A 294 -3.89 -3.07 -11.28
C LEU A 294 -5.29 -2.44 -11.18
N GLN A 295 -5.50 -1.64 -10.13
CA GLN A 295 -6.82 -1.10 -9.83
C GLN A 295 -7.26 0.03 -10.77
N GLU A 296 -6.32 0.75 -11.40
CA GLU A 296 -6.64 1.66 -12.50
C GLU A 296 -7.28 0.94 -13.68
N ASN A 297 -7.01 -0.36 -13.83
CA ASN A 297 -7.63 -1.24 -14.81
C ASN A 297 -8.74 -2.11 -14.17
N HIS A 298 -9.31 -1.70 -13.04
CA HIS A 298 -10.42 -2.40 -12.37
C HIS A 298 -10.13 -3.83 -11.91
N VAL A 299 -8.87 -4.21 -11.76
CA VAL A 299 -8.46 -5.49 -11.17
C VAL A 299 -8.09 -5.30 -9.71
N PHE A 300 -8.71 -6.05 -8.80
CA PHE A 300 -8.37 -6.00 -7.38
C PHE A 300 -7.03 -6.69 -7.12
N ALA A 301 -6.16 -6.01 -6.37
CA ALA A 301 -4.91 -6.58 -5.89
C ALA A 301 -5.10 -7.38 -4.59
N THR A 302 -4.25 -8.39 -4.41
CA THR A 302 -4.19 -9.24 -3.21
C THR A 302 -2.78 -9.29 -2.66
N TYR A 303 -2.57 -8.70 -1.49
CA TYR A 303 -1.26 -8.74 -0.82
C TYR A 303 -1.02 -10.12 -0.24
N LYS A 304 0.12 -10.73 -0.55
CA LYS A 304 0.48 -12.07 -0.07
C LYS A 304 1.96 -12.19 0.31
N HIS A 305 2.35 -13.01 1.28
CA HIS A 305 1.51 -13.95 2.05
C HIS A 305 1.57 -13.58 3.54
N PHE A 306 0.47 -13.04 4.07
CA PHE A 306 0.40 -12.55 5.44
C PHE A 306 0.66 -13.67 6.47
N PRO A 307 1.36 -13.40 7.59
CA PRO A 307 1.99 -12.13 7.98
C PRO A 307 3.41 -11.91 7.41
N GLY A 308 3.93 -12.83 6.59
CA GLY A 308 5.18 -12.68 5.85
C GLY A 308 5.94 -14.00 5.68
N HIS A 309 6.15 -14.42 4.44
CA HIS A 309 6.81 -15.68 4.08
C HIS A 309 8.33 -15.54 3.84
N GLY A 310 8.84 -14.31 3.74
CA GLY A 310 10.22 -14.04 3.30
C GLY A 310 11.35 -14.46 4.26
N SER A 311 11.02 -14.99 5.43
CA SER A 311 11.97 -15.51 6.43
C SER A 311 12.12 -17.04 6.42
N THR A 312 11.28 -17.76 5.69
CA THR A 312 11.24 -19.24 5.75
C THR A 312 12.33 -19.87 4.88
N PHE A 313 12.62 -21.16 5.11
CA PHE A 313 13.49 -21.98 4.25
C PHE A 313 12.67 -22.96 3.39
N GLU A 314 11.59 -23.46 3.97
CA GLU A 314 10.75 -24.51 3.41
C GLU A 314 9.70 -23.96 2.45
N ASP A 315 9.21 -24.85 1.59
CA ASP A 315 8.15 -24.60 0.63
C ASP A 315 6.83 -25.16 1.15
N SER A 316 5.87 -24.28 1.42
CA SER A 316 4.55 -24.63 1.99
C SER A 316 3.70 -25.49 1.06
N HIS A 317 4.04 -25.57 -0.23
CA HIS A 317 3.42 -26.53 -1.15
C HIS A 317 3.76 -27.97 -0.79
N LYS A 318 4.93 -28.20 -0.18
CA LYS A 318 5.49 -29.53 0.09
C LYS A 318 5.21 -30.05 1.49
N GLY A 319 4.90 -29.17 2.44
CA GLY A 319 4.68 -29.57 3.83
C GLY A 319 4.72 -28.38 4.78
N ALA A 320 4.88 -28.68 6.08
CA ALA A 320 4.91 -27.65 7.11
C ALA A 320 6.08 -26.67 6.90
N THR A 321 5.79 -25.38 6.97
CA THR A 321 6.76 -24.29 6.88
C THR A 321 6.71 -23.48 8.16
N VAL A 322 7.88 -23.17 8.74
CA VAL A 322 7.99 -22.47 10.02
C VAL A 322 8.82 -21.21 9.84
N SER A 323 8.35 -20.09 10.40
CA SER A 323 9.14 -18.88 10.54
C SER A 323 9.68 -18.76 11.95
N ASN A 324 11.00 -18.59 12.05
CA ASN A 324 11.71 -18.34 13.31
C ASN A 324 11.78 -16.85 13.69
N GLN A 325 10.97 -16.00 13.03
CA GLN A 325 10.97 -14.56 13.28
C GLN A 325 10.58 -14.21 14.71
N SER A 326 11.27 -13.20 15.28
CA SER A 326 10.87 -12.64 16.56
C SER A 326 9.63 -11.74 16.40
N PRO A 327 8.81 -11.55 17.44
CA PRO A 327 7.70 -10.60 17.40
C PRO A 327 8.12 -9.18 17.02
N VAL A 328 9.34 -8.75 17.38
CA VAL A 328 9.87 -7.42 17.04
C VAL A 328 10.18 -7.32 15.56
N ALA A 329 10.85 -8.32 15.01
CA ALA A 329 11.24 -8.35 13.61
C ALA A 329 10.00 -8.49 12.70
N LEU A 330 9.04 -9.35 13.05
CA LEU A 330 7.75 -9.43 12.35
C LEU A 330 7.08 -8.05 12.24
N ARG A 331 7.03 -7.29 13.35
CA ARG A 331 6.43 -5.95 13.36
C ARG A 331 7.20 -4.90 12.56
N LYS A 332 8.54 -4.94 12.62
CA LYS A 332 9.40 -3.92 12.00
C LYS A 332 9.74 -4.20 10.54
N ILE A 333 9.53 -5.43 10.07
CA ILE A 333 9.95 -5.88 8.73
C ILE A 333 8.74 -6.46 8.00
N ASP A 334 8.32 -7.67 8.38
CA ASP A 334 7.35 -8.47 7.63
C ASP A 334 5.97 -7.79 7.52
N LEU A 335 5.50 -7.16 8.60
CA LEU A 335 4.18 -6.49 8.63
C LEU A 335 4.17 -5.10 7.97
N VAL A 336 5.31 -4.53 7.59
CA VAL A 336 5.34 -3.16 7.06
C VAL A 336 4.53 -3.03 5.77
N PRO A 337 4.67 -3.91 4.76
CA PRO A 337 3.84 -3.85 3.55
C PRO A 337 2.35 -4.11 3.81
N PHE A 338 2.01 -5.01 4.73
CA PHE A 338 0.60 -5.30 5.06
C PHE A 338 -0.06 -4.15 5.83
N LYS A 339 0.67 -3.49 6.74
CA LYS A 339 0.17 -2.27 7.39
C LYS A 339 -0.08 -1.17 6.35
N ASP A 340 0.80 -1.05 5.36
CA ASP A 340 0.61 -0.11 4.25
C ASP A 340 -0.66 -0.42 3.44
N ALA A 341 -0.90 -1.70 3.11
CA ALA A 341 -2.11 -2.15 2.43
C ALA A 341 -3.39 -1.77 3.18
N ILE A 342 -3.38 -1.89 4.51
CA ILE A 342 -4.50 -1.52 5.39
C ILE A 342 -4.70 0.00 5.40
N ASP A 343 -3.61 0.76 5.55
CA ASP A 343 -3.62 2.22 5.61
C ASP A 343 -4.07 2.84 4.27
N THR A 344 -3.85 2.14 3.15
CA THR A 344 -4.22 2.57 1.80
C THR A 344 -5.51 1.94 1.28
N GLY A 345 -6.15 1.02 2.00
CA GLY A 345 -7.49 0.51 1.68
C GLY A 345 -7.57 -0.68 0.72
N VAL A 346 -6.52 -1.50 0.61
CA VAL A 346 -6.48 -2.73 -0.21
C VAL A 346 -7.57 -3.71 0.21
N LYS A 347 -8.24 -4.33 -0.77
CA LYS A 347 -9.42 -5.19 -0.52
C LYS A 347 -9.12 -6.62 -0.14
N PHE A 348 -7.98 -7.18 -0.57
CA PHE A 348 -7.63 -8.57 -0.30
C PHE A 348 -6.24 -8.68 0.33
N ILE A 349 -6.15 -9.50 1.38
CA ILE A 349 -4.90 -9.99 1.95
C ILE A 349 -5.00 -11.52 2.01
N MET A 350 -4.05 -12.20 1.38
CA MET A 350 -3.92 -13.65 1.45
C MET A 350 -3.06 -14.05 2.63
N VAL A 351 -3.55 -14.99 3.44
CA VAL A 351 -2.90 -15.49 4.65
C VAL A 351 -2.18 -16.80 4.35
N SER A 352 -0.87 -16.83 4.62
CA SER A 352 0.01 -17.96 4.38
C SER A 352 -0.31 -19.19 5.25
N HIS A 353 0.27 -20.33 4.87
CA HIS A 353 0.33 -21.54 5.70
C HIS A 353 1.63 -21.66 6.51
N VAL A 354 2.32 -20.56 6.76
CA VAL A 354 3.53 -20.52 7.60
C VAL A 354 3.14 -20.51 9.08
N SER A 355 3.83 -21.29 9.90
CA SER A 355 3.66 -21.29 11.37
C SER A 355 4.64 -20.31 12.03
N TYR A 356 4.23 -19.68 13.13
CA TYR A 356 5.03 -18.66 13.82
C TYR A 356 5.12 -18.93 15.34
N PRO A 357 5.78 -20.01 15.77
CA PRO A 357 5.76 -20.46 17.17
C PRO A 357 6.30 -19.42 18.15
N LYS A 358 7.27 -18.57 17.76
CA LYS A 358 7.75 -17.47 18.61
C LYS A 358 6.73 -16.33 18.81
N ILE A 359 5.62 -16.37 18.10
CA ILE A 359 4.57 -15.35 18.09
C ILE A 359 3.27 -15.92 18.65
N THR A 360 2.92 -17.14 18.27
CA THR A 360 1.68 -17.81 18.70
C THR A 360 1.89 -18.75 19.87
N GLY A 361 3.09 -19.29 20.06
CA GLY A 361 3.39 -20.34 21.04
C GLY A 361 3.04 -21.76 20.56
N ASP A 362 2.74 -21.93 19.26
CA ASP A 362 2.31 -23.19 18.66
C ASP A 362 2.71 -23.26 17.16
N ASP A 363 2.66 -24.45 16.57
CA ASP A 363 2.94 -24.70 15.14
C ASP A 363 1.67 -24.76 14.28
N ILE A 364 0.65 -23.99 14.67
CA ILE A 364 -0.56 -23.83 13.87
C ILE A 364 -0.25 -22.86 12.72
N PRO A 365 -0.50 -23.24 11.46
CA PRO A 365 -0.32 -22.36 10.31
C PRO A 365 -1.09 -21.05 10.47
N ALA A 366 -0.54 -19.94 9.97
CA ALA A 366 -1.12 -18.60 10.12
C ALA A 366 -2.59 -18.53 9.66
N SER A 367 -2.95 -19.14 8.54
CA SER A 367 -4.33 -19.20 8.02
C SER A 367 -5.31 -19.94 8.93
N MET A 368 -4.81 -20.78 9.84
CA MET A 368 -5.58 -21.59 10.79
C MET A 368 -5.52 -21.04 12.22
N SER A 369 -4.74 -19.97 12.45
CA SER A 369 -4.48 -19.43 13.78
C SER A 369 -5.36 -18.21 14.06
N GLU A 370 -6.29 -18.34 15.01
CA GLU A 370 -7.10 -17.20 15.49
C GLU A 370 -6.22 -16.06 16.01
N LYS A 371 -5.08 -16.38 16.66
CA LYS A 371 -4.11 -15.39 17.15
C LYS A 371 -3.56 -14.51 16.02
N ILE A 372 -3.37 -15.07 14.82
CA ILE A 372 -2.85 -14.34 13.66
C ILE A 372 -3.98 -13.69 12.84
N VAL A 373 -5.00 -14.44 12.45
CA VAL A 373 -6.06 -13.93 11.57
C VAL A 373 -6.94 -12.93 12.32
N THR A 374 -7.53 -13.33 13.44
CA THR A 374 -8.39 -12.44 14.23
C THR A 374 -7.58 -11.53 15.16
N GLY A 375 -6.64 -12.08 15.93
CA GLY A 375 -5.85 -11.32 16.91
C GLY A 375 -4.97 -10.25 16.26
N LEU A 376 -4.17 -10.64 15.26
CA LEU A 376 -3.23 -9.72 14.62
C LEU A 376 -3.88 -8.94 13.48
N ALA A 377 -4.45 -9.58 12.46
CA ALA A 377 -4.96 -8.86 11.28
C ALA A 377 -6.23 -8.05 11.58
N ARG A 378 -7.26 -8.67 12.19
CA ARG A 378 -8.54 -7.99 12.48
C ARG A 378 -8.47 -7.02 13.65
N LYS A 379 -7.98 -7.47 14.80
CA LYS A 379 -8.00 -6.68 16.05
C LYS A 379 -6.84 -5.69 16.10
N LYS A 380 -5.59 -6.17 16.05
CA LYS A 380 -4.41 -5.31 16.26
C LYS A 380 -4.12 -4.36 15.09
N LEU A 381 -4.21 -4.85 13.86
CA LEU A 381 -3.97 -4.03 12.66
C LEU A 381 -5.24 -3.38 12.13
N GLY A 382 -6.42 -3.80 12.59
CA GLY A 382 -7.69 -3.16 12.23
C GLY A 382 -8.15 -3.44 10.79
N TYR A 383 -7.65 -4.50 10.13
CA TYR A 383 -8.00 -4.77 8.74
C TYR A 383 -9.49 -5.06 8.55
N LYS A 384 -10.12 -4.38 7.58
CA LYS A 384 -11.56 -4.50 7.29
C LYS A 384 -11.90 -5.14 5.94
N GLY A 385 -10.91 -5.38 5.08
CA GLY A 385 -11.09 -6.07 3.80
C GLY A 385 -11.23 -7.59 3.94
N ILE A 386 -11.09 -8.32 2.84
CA ILE A 386 -11.22 -9.77 2.76
C ILE A 386 -9.89 -10.43 3.14
N LEU A 387 -9.94 -11.31 4.14
CA LEU A 387 -8.86 -12.25 4.43
C LEU A 387 -9.16 -13.55 3.68
N ILE A 388 -8.32 -13.87 2.71
CA ILE A 388 -8.39 -15.12 1.94
C ILE A 388 -7.27 -16.06 2.41
N SER A 389 -7.50 -17.37 2.49
CA SER A 389 -6.40 -18.31 2.74
C SER A 389 -5.52 -18.45 1.50
N ASP A 390 -4.27 -18.86 1.67
CA ASP A 390 -3.57 -19.57 0.58
C ASP A 390 -4.30 -20.89 0.27
N SER A 391 -3.89 -21.61 -0.79
CA SER A 391 -4.60 -22.82 -1.23
C SER A 391 -4.59 -23.91 -0.15
N LEU A 392 -5.79 -24.27 0.33
CA LEU A 392 -5.98 -25.32 1.34
C LEU A 392 -5.64 -26.72 0.82
N GLY A 393 -5.46 -26.88 -0.49
CA GLY A 393 -4.94 -28.09 -1.12
C GLY A 393 -3.43 -28.28 -0.94
N MET A 394 -2.69 -27.24 -0.54
CA MET A 394 -1.23 -27.31 -0.34
C MET A 394 -0.85 -28.26 0.81
N GLY A 395 0.32 -28.90 0.68
CA GLY A 395 0.80 -29.91 1.62
C GLY A 395 0.92 -29.42 3.08
N ALA A 396 1.18 -28.12 3.30
CA ALA A 396 1.17 -27.53 4.63
C ALA A 396 -0.17 -27.71 5.39
N ILE A 397 -1.27 -27.88 4.65
CA ILE A 397 -2.62 -28.09 5.19
C ILE A 397 -3.12 -29.50 4.88
N SER A 398 -3.14 -29.91 3.61
CA SER A 398 -3.80 -31.15 3.18
C SER A 398 -3.18 -32.43 3.73
N LEU A 399 -1.91 -32.40 4.14
CA LEU A 399 -1.25 -33.53 4.82
C LEU A 399 -1.59 -33.63 6.32
N ARG A 400 -2.18 -32.59 6.91
CA ARG A 400 -2.41 -32.47 8.37
C ARG A 400 -3.90 -32.37 8.74
N TYR A 401 -4.71 -31.85 7.83
CA TYR A 401 -6.13 -31.57 8.08
C TYR A 401 -6.98 -32.18 6.98
N SER A 402 -8.07 -32.85 7.37
CA SER A 402 -9.10 -33.19 6.39
C SER A 402 -9.74 -31.92 5.83
N PRO A 403 -10.27 -31.94 4.59
CA PRO A 403 -10.87 -30.76 3.95
C PRO A 403 -11.93 -30.05 4.80
N GLY A 404 -12.78 -30.82 5.50
CA GLY A 404 -13.79 -30.28 6.41
C GLY A 404 -13.20 -29.57 7.62
N VAL A 405 -12.21 -30.21 8.28
CA VAL A 405 -11.54 -29.63 9.45
C VAL A 405 -10.76 -28.37 9.06
N ALA A 406 -10.06 -28.38 7.92
CA ALA A 406 -9.34 -27.21 7.42
C ALA A 406 -10.27 -26.02 7.17
N ALA A 407 -11.42 -26.26 6.52
CA ALA A 407 -12.41 -25.22 6.24
C ALA A 407 -13.01 -24.62 7.52
N ILE A 408 -13.47 -25.47 8.44
CA ILE A 408 -14.03 -25.04 9.73
C ILE A 408 -12.98 -24.26 10.54
N THR A 409 -11.75 -24.76 10.61
CA THR A 409 -10.66 -24.13 11.37
C THR A 409 -10.31 -22.75 10.80
N GLY A 410 -10.20 -22.62 9.48
CA GLY A 410 -9.93 -21.33 8.83
C GLY A 410 -11.04 -20.30 9.08
N ILE A 411 -12.31 -20.72 8.99
CA ILE A 411 -13.45 -19.83 9.28
C ILE A 411 -13.47 -19.39 10.74
N LYS A 412 -13.27 -20.33 11.69
CA LYS A 412 -13.15 -20.02 13.12
C LYS A 412 -11.99 -19.08 13.41
N ALA A 413 -10.85 -19.23 12.72
CA ALA A 413 -9.72 -18.33 12.86
C ALA A 413 -10.02 -16.90 12.39
N GLY A 414 -10.91 -16.72 11.40
CA GLY A 414 -11.33 -15.40 10.90
C GLY A 414 -11.20 -15.21 9.39
N ILE A 415 -10.90 -16.26 8.62
CA ILE A 415 -10.81 -16.22 7.15
C ILE A 415 -12.20 -15.98 6.54
N ASP A 416 -12.29 -15.12 5.54
CA ASP A 416 -13.54 -14.86 4.81
C ASP A 416 -13.69 -15.74 3.56
N ILE A 417 -12.59 -16.01 2.86
CA ILE A 417 -12.58 -16.86 1.67
C ILE A 417 -11.56 -17.99 1.85
N LEU A 418 -12.01 -19.23 1.67
CA LEU A 418 -11.20 -20.44 1.63
C LEU A 418 -10.83 -20.72 0.17
N LEU A 419 -9.53 -20.70 -0.13
CA LEU A 419 -9.02 -20.91 -1.49
C LEU A 419 -8.73 -22.41 -1.74
N SER A 420 -9.28 -22.96 -2.83
CA SER A 420 -8.93 -24.26 -3.43
C SER A 420 -8.68 -25.37 -2.38
N PRO A 421 -9.72 -25.81 -1.64
CA PRO A 421 -9.63 -26.95 -0.75
C PRO A 421 -9.40 -28.25 -1.53
N ALA A 422 -8.64 -29.18 -0.92
CA ALA A 422 -8.37 -30.49 -1.54
C ALA A 422 -9.63 -31.27 -1.93
N ASN A 423 -10.77 -31.03 -1.24
CA ASN A 423 -12.09 -31.49 -1.67
C ASN A 423 -13.15 -30.44 -1.33
N LEU A 424 -13.69 -29.78 -2.37
CA LEU A 424 -14.71 -28.74 -2.21
C LEU A 424 -15.97 -29.26 -1.52
N ARG A 425 -16.54 -30.38 -1.98
CA ARG A 425 -17.82 -30.88 -1.45
C ARG A 425 -17.72 -31.20 0.04
N GLN A 426 -16.66 -31.90 0.44
CA GLN A 426 -16.43 -32.22 1.85
C GLN A 426 -16.25 -30.95 2.69
N ALA A 427 -15.42 -29.99 2.23
CA ALA A 427 -15.21 -28.73 2.92
C ALA A 427 -16.53 -27.94 3.08
N TYR A 428 -17.25 -27.77 1.98
CA TYR A 428 -18.52 -27.05 1.92
C TYR A 428 -19.59 -27.64 2.86
N TYR A 429 -19.90 -28.94 2.73
CA TYR A 429 -20.93 -29.57 3.57
C TYR A 429 -20.53 -29.63 5.03
N SER A 430 -19.24 -29.76 5.35
CA SER A 430 -18.76 -29.72 6.74
C SER A 430 -19.02 -28.36 7.38
N VAL A 431 -18.78 -27.26 6.65
CA VAL A 431 -19.07 -25.91 7.15
C VAL A 431 -20.57 -25.70 7.32
N VAL A 432 -21.40 -26.09 6.35
CA VAL A 432 -22.86 -26.01 6.47
C VAL A 432 -23.36 -26.76 7.70
N ASN A 433 -22.87 -27.98 7.92
CA ASN A 433 -23.25 -28.78 9.09
C ASN A 433 -22.76 -28.18 10.41
N ALA A 434 -21.53 -27.66 10.45
CA ALA A 434 -21.00 -26.99 11.63
C ALA A 434 -21.82 -25.75 12.02
N VAL A 435 -22.34 -25.00 11.04
CA VAL A 435 -23.23 -23.86 11.32
C VAL A 435 -24.59 -24.34 11.85
N ARG A 436 -25.19 -25.34 11.21
CA ARG A 436 -26.49 -25.92 11.64
C ARG A 436 -26.42 -26.52 13.04
N GLN A 437 -25.27 -27.06 13.44
CA GLN A 437 -25.04 -27.62 14.78
C GLN A 437 -24.66 -26.58 15.83
N GLY A 438 -24.40 -25.32 15.43
CA GLY A 438 -24.03 -24.24 16.34
C GLY A 438 -22.53 -24.14 16.64
N ASP A 439 -21.68 -24.99 16.04
CA ASP A 439 -20.23 -24.93 16.19
C ASP A 439 -19.62 -23.66 15.59
N ILE A 440 -20.28 -23.10 14.58
CA ILE A 440 -19.98 -21.79 13.99
C ILE A 440 -21.28 -20.99 14.02
N PRO A 441 -21.35 -19.83 14.70
CA PRO A 441 -22.55 -19.01 14.64
C PRO A 441 -22.74 -18.47 13.23
N GLU A 442 -23.98 -18.47 12.70
CA GLU A 442 -24.26 -17.94 11.35
C GLU A 442 -23.83 -16.47 11.19
N SER A 443 -23.85 -15.68 12.27
CA SER A 443 -23.34 -14.31 12.28
C SER A 443 -21.88 -14.22 11.83
N ARG A 444 -21.06 -15.24 12.12
CA ARG A 444 -19.67 -15.32 11.63
C ARG A 444 -19.61 -15.47 10.11
N ILE A 445 -20.53 -16.25 9.52
CA ILE A 445 -20.66 -16.40 8.07
C ILE A 445 -21.11 -15.07 7.46
N ASP A 446 -22.16 -14.44 8.03
CA ASP A 446 -22.69 -13.16 7.57
C ASP A 446 -21.63 -12.06 7.55
N GLU A 447 -20.75 -11.98 8.55
CA GLU A 447 -19.64 -11.01 8.58
C GLU A 447 -18.72 -11.13 7.36
N SER A 448 -18.37 -12.35 6.95
CA SER A 448 -17.52 -12.60 5.79
C SER A 448 -18.27 -12.35 4.49
N VAL A 449 -19.48 -12.88 4.38
CA VAL A 449 -20.29 -12.76 3.17
C VAL A 449 -20.64 -11.30 2.87
N LYS A 450 -20.88 -10.46 3.89
CA LYS A 450 -21.03 -9.00 3.69
C LYS A 450 -19.84 -8.35 2.99
N ARG A 451 -18.60 -8.73 3.35
CA ARG A 451 -17.38 -8.21 2.71
C ARG A 451 -17.29 -8.67 1.25
N ILE A 452 -17.63 -9.93 1.01
CA ILE A 452 -17.60 -10.55 -0.32
C ILE A 452 -18.65 -9.91 -1.23
N ILE A 453 -19.90 -9.78 -0.78
CA ILE A 453 -20.98 -9.09 -1.50
C ILE A 453 -20.57 -7.65 -1.82
N ALA A 454 -19.98 -6.92 -0.86
CA ALA A 454 -19.56 -5.54 -1.09
C ALA A 454 -18.56 -5.41 -2.25
N VAL A 455 -17.57 -6.31 -2.33
CA VAL A 455 -16.63 -6.34 -3.46
C VAL A 455 -17.34 -6.74 -4.76
N LYS A 456 -18.20 -7.76 -4.75
CA LYS A 456 -18.95 -8.19 -5.93
C LYS A 456 -19.89 -7.11 -6.47
N LEU A 457 -20.57 -6.36 -5.61
CA LEU A 457 -21.38 -5.22 -6.01
C LEU A 457 -20.52 -4.09 -6.59
N GLN A 458 -19.29 -3.90 -6.09
CA GLN A 458 -18.34 -2.94 -6.67
C GLN A 458 -17.92 -3.36 -8.09
N ILE A 459 -17.68 -4.66 -8.31
CA ILE A 459 -17.43 -5.22 -9.66
C ILE A 459 -18.63 -4.97 -10.57
N ALA A 460 -19.85 -5.25 -10.10
CA ALA A 460 -21.06 -5.03 -10.88
C ALA A 460 -21.24 -3.55 -11.29
N GLN A 461 -20.87 -2.60 -10.42
CA GLN A 461 -20.87 -1.17 -10.75
C GLN A 461 -19.82 -0.83 -11.82
N GLN A 462 -18.63 -1.42 -11.73
CA GLN A 462 -17.55 -1.22 -12.70
C GLN A 462 -17.93 -1.75 -14.08
N LEU A 463 -18.45 -2.98 -14.17
CA LEU A 463 -18.91 -3.59 -15.44
C LEU A 463 -20.01 -2.76 -16.11
N LYS A 464 -20.99 -2.28 -15.34
CA LYS A 464 -22.04 -1.38 -15.88
C LYS A 464 -21.45 -0.09 -16.45
N SER A 465 -20.47 0.50 -15.78
CA SER A 465 -19.84 1.75 -16.25
C SER A 465 -19.02 1.57 -17.53
N GLN A 466 -18.46 0.38 -17.77
CA GLN A 466 -17.72 0.04 -18.98
C GLN A 466 -18.67 -0.13 -20.18
N ASN A 467 -19.79 -0.84 -19.99
CA ASN A 467 -20.79 -1.05 -21.04
C ASN A 467 -21.46 0.25 -21.53
N VAL A 468 -21.58 1.27 -20.66
CA VAL A 468 -22.10 2.60 -21.06
C VAL A 468 -21.09 3.38 -21.92
N LYS A 469 -19.78 3.10 -21.78
CA LYS A 469 -18.72 3.78 -22.54
C LYS A 469 -18.42 3.10 -23.88
N ASP A 470 -18.82 1.85 -24.08
CA ASP A 470 -18.64 1.11 -25.32
C ASP A 470 -19.98 0.57 -25.86
N PRO A 471 -20.79 1.42 -26.53
CA PRO A 471 -22.11 1.02 -27.04
C PRO A 471 -22.05 -0.01 -28.19
N LYS A 472 -20.87 -0.52 -28.56
CA LYS A 472 -20.70 -1.51 -29.62
C LYS A 472 -20.92 -2.97 -29.16
N ILE A 473 -21.23 -3.22 -27.88
CA ILE A 473 -21.48 -4.58 -27.33
C ILE A 473 -22.96 -4.79 -26.96
N THR A 474 -23.88 -4.10 -27.63
CA THR A 474 -25.29 -4.51 -27.66
C THR A 474 -25.77 -4.57 -29.10
N LYS A 475 -25.59 -5.74 -29.73
CA LYS A 475 -26.49 -6.32 -30.72
C LYS A 475 -26.19 -7.80 -30.88
#